data_AF-A0A1F5ZH99-F1
#
_entry.id   AF-A0A1F5ZH99-F1
#
_cell.length_a   1.000
_cell.length_b   1.000
_cell.length_c   1.000
_cell.angle_alpha   90.00
_cell.angle_beta   90.00
_cell.angle_gamma   90.00
#
_symmetry.space_group_name_H-M   'P 1'
#
loop_
_entity.id
_entity.type
_entity.pdbx_description
1 polymer ?
#
loop_
_entity_poly.entity_id
_entity_poly.type
_entity_poly.pdbx_seq_one_letter_code
_entity_poly.pdbx_strand_id
1 'polypeptide(L)'
;MAGLKTVELPHSRMKMAVAKILTDEGYIASVEKAGKEPKFSLRIGIKYQDATPVITDVKRMSKPGLRIYVNKDMIPTVVGGMGIAILSTPQGVMTGKEAKKRGLGGELLCTIW
;
A
#
# COMPACT_ATOMS: atom_id res chain seq x y z
N MET A 1 -11.83 10.07 12.16
CA MET A 1 -11.31 10.40 10.80
C MET A 1 -12.23 11.43 10.15
N ALA A 2 -11.73 12.24 9.22
CA ALA A 2 -12.44 13.41 8.65
C ALA A 2 -13.47 13.11 7.54
N GLY A 3 -13.65 11.84 7.13
CA GLY A 3 -14.67 11.45 6.12
C GLY A 3 -14.43 11.99 4.71
N LEU A 4 -13.18 12.29 4.35
CA LEU A 4 -12.83 12.83 3.04
C LEU A 4 -13.07 11.78 1.94
N LYS A 5 -13.63 12.20 0.81
CA LYS A 5 -13.82 11.34 -0.38
C LYS A 5 -12.54 11.20 -1.21
N THR A 6 -11.70 12.22 -1.18
CA THR A 6 -10.48 12.31 -1.97
C THR A 6 -9.34 12.88 -1.13
N VAL A 7 -8.13 12.37 -1.35
CA VAL A 7 -6.90 12.86 -0.71
C VAL A 7 -5.88 13.21 -1.79
N GLU A 8 -5.28 14.38 -1.69
CA GLU A 8 -4.17 14.79 -2.55
C GLU A 8 -2.86 14.82 -1.77
N LEU A 9 -1.80 14.31 -2.38
CA LEU A 9 -0.46 14.27 -1.80
C LEU A 9 0.63 14.40 -2.87
N PRO A 10 1.87 14.77 -2.51
CA PRO A 10 2.96 14.87 -3.49
C PRO A 10 3.28 13.53 -4.14
N HIS A 11 3.45 13.54 -5.46
CA HIS A 11 3.76 12.35 -6.24
C HIS A 11 5.13 11.75 -5.86
N SER A 12 5.20 10.43 -5.82
CA SER A 12 6.44 9.66 -5.75
C SER A 12 6.22 8.31 -6.43
N ARG A 13 7.25 7.77 -7.08
CA ARG A 13 7.20 6.43 -7.72
C ARG A 13 6.75 5.36 -6.73
N MET A 14 7.25 5.42 -5.49
CA MET A 14 6.89 4.48 -4.42
C MET A 14 5.41 4.61 -4.03
N LYS A 15 4.92 5.85 -3.85
CA LYS A 15 3.53 6.10 -3.46
C LYS A 15 2.55 5.66 -4.55
N MET A 16 2.89 5.91 -5.82
CA MET A 16 2.10 5.44 -6.96
C MET A 16 2.03 3.91 -7.01
N ALA A 17 3.16 3.22 -6.80
CA ALA A 17 3.19 1.75 -6.79
C ALA A 17 2.31 1.16 -5.67
N VAL A 18 2.41 1.69 -4.44
CA VAL A 18 1.59 1.28 -3.31
C VAL A 18 0.11 1.57 -3.56
N ALA A 19 -0.23 2.75 -4.08
CA ALA A 19 -1.61 3.11 -4.38
C ALA A 19 -2.20 2.23 -5.49
N LYS A 20 -1.41 1.84 -6.50
CA LYS A 20 -1.85 0.91 -7.53
C LYS A 20 -2.21 -0.45 -6.94
N ILE A 21 -1.34 -1.01 -6.09
CA ILE A 21 -1.63 -2.26 -5.36
C ILE A 21 -2.92 -2.15 -4.55
N LEU A 22 -3.14 -1.02 -3.86
CA LEU A 22 -4.37 -0.81 -3.09
C LEU A 22 -5.63 -0.69 -3.95
N THR A 23 -5.49 -0.20 -5.18
CA THR A 23 -6.58 -0.16 -6.15
C THR A 23 -6.89 -1.56 -6.66
N ASP A 24 -5.85 -2.33 -7.01
CA ASP A 24 -5.96 -3.70 -7.53
C ASP A 24 -6.55 -4.66 -6.48
N GLU A 25 -6.20 -4.49 -5.20
CA GLU A 25 -6.77 -5.23 -4.06
C GLU A 25 -8.12 -4.67 -3.58
N GLY A 26 -8.61 -3.56 -4.16
CA GLY A 26 -9.95 -3.03 -3.93
C GLY A 26 -10.14 -2.22 -2.63
N TYR A 27 -9.05 -1.79 -1.98
CA TYR A 27 -9.06 -0.95 -0.77
C TYR A 27 -9.36 0.52 -1.07
N ILE A 28 -8.89 1.02 -2.21
CA ILE A 28 -9.16 2.39 -2.68
C ILE A 28 -9.93 2.36 -4.00
N ALA A 29 -10.68 3.43 -4.29
CA ALA A 29 -11.53 3.51 -5.47
C ALA A 29 -10.72 3.85 -6.73
N SER A 30 -9.78 4.79 -6.63
CA SER A 30 -8.95 5.21 -7.75
C SER A 30 -7.65 5.86 -7.30
N VAL A 31 -6.65 5.83 -8.17
CA VAL A 31 -5.42 6.61 -8.05
C VAL A 31 -5.12 7.30 -9.37
N GLU A 32 -4.88 8.61 -9.32
CA GLU A 32 -4.56 9.42 -10.48
C GLU A 32 -3.32 10.27 -10.22
N LYS A 33 -2.45 10.37 -11.23
CA LYS A 33 -1.37 11.34 -11.24
C LYS A 33 -1.91 12.64 -11.82
N ALA A 34 -1.98 13.67 -10.99
CA ALA A 34 -2.48 14.99 -11.34
C ALA A 34 -1.34 16.04 -11.35
N GLY A 35 -1.61 17.20 -11.95
CA GLY A 35 -0.69 18.33 -12.02
C GLY A 35 0.16 18.39 -13.29
N LYS A 36 0.98 19.44 -13.37
CA LYS A 36 1.90 19.74 -14.48
C LYS A 36 3.31 19.88 -13.94
N GLU A 37 4.30 19.68 -14.81
CA GLU A 37 5.71 19.82 -14.46
C GLU A 37 6.00 21.22 -13.86
N PRO A 38 6.84 21.34 -12.81
CA PRO A 38 7.61 20.28 -12.13
C PRO A 38 6.87 19.60 -10.96
N LYS A 39 5.63 20.00 -10.64
CA LYS A 39 4.89 19.56 -9.45
C LYS A 39 3.76 18.59 -9.81
N PHE A 40 4.06 17.30 -9.73
CA PHE A 40 3.05 16.26 -9.80
C PHE A 40 2.45 15.96 -8.41
N SER A 41 1.14 15.79 -8.37
CA SER A 41 0.38 15.29 -7.22
C SER A 41 -0.20 13.90 -7.52
N LEU A 42 -0.49 13.16 -6.46
CA LEU A 42 -1.27 11.93 -6.49
C LEU A 42 -2.61 12.24 -5.84
N ARG A 43 -3.69 12.03 -6.61
CA ARG A 43 -5.06 12.12 -6.13
C ARG A 43 -5.57 10.71 -5.90
N ILE A 44 -6.02 10.42 -4.68
CA ILE A 44 -6.52 9.11 -4.26
C ILE A 44 -8.00 9.24 -3.94
N GLY A 45 -8.84 8.43 -4.57
CA GLY A 45 -10.25 8.26 -4.22
C GLY A 45 -10.40 7.21 -3.13
N ILE A 46 -10.95 7.58 -1.99
CA ILE A 46 -11.19 6.65 -0.87
C ILE A 46 -12.47 5.87 -1.13
N LYS A 47 -12.43 4.55 -0.93
CA LYS A 47 -13.59 3.68 -1.04
C LYS A 47 -14.32 3.59 0.30
N TYR A 48 -15.63 3.75 0.26
CA TYR A 48 -16.53 3.60 1.41
C TYR A 48 -17.59 2.54 1.09
N GLN A 49 -18.00 1.81 2.12
CA GLN A 49 -19.12 0.88 2.12
C GLN A 49 -20.05 1.29 3.27
N ASP A 50 -21.30 1.62 2.96
CA ASP A 50 -22.31 2.03 3.94
C ASP A 50 -21.82 3.14 4.91
N ALA A 51 -21.18 4.17 4.34
CA ALA A 51 -20.53 5.28 5.04
C ALA A 51 -19.31 4.92 5.91
N THR A 52 -18.88 3.66 5.92
CA THR A 52 -17.68 3.17 6.62
C THR A 52 -16.52 3.06 5.62
N PRO A 53 -15.31 3.56 5.93
CA PRO A 53 -14.16 3.39 5.04
C PRO A 53 -13.80 1.91 4.92
N VAL A 54 -13.45 1.45 3.71
CA VAL A 54 -13.04 0.06 3.47
C VAL A 54 -11.70 -0.28 4.15
N ILE A 55 -10.82 0.72 4.30
CA ILE A 55 -9.59 0.58 5.06
C ILE A 55 -9.91 0.79 6.55
N THR A 56 -9.64 -0.22 7.37
CA THR A 56 -9.83 -0.18 8.82
C THR A 56 -8.63 0.45 9.51
N ASP A 57 -7.42 -0.04 9.18
CA ASP A 57 -6.17 0.41 9.78
C ASP A 57 -4.97 0.24 8.82
N VAL A 58 -3.95 1.06 9.04
CA VAL A 58 -2.70 1.05 8.29
C VAL A 58 -1.54 1.12 9.26
N LYS A 59 -0.73 0.06 9.29
CA LYS A 59 0.48 0.02 10.11
C LYS A 59 1.73 0.10 9.25
N ARG A 60 2.52 1.15 9.44
CA ARG A 60 3.85 1.26 8.84
C ARG A 60 4.84 0.41 9.63
N MET A 61 5.38 -0.61 8.97
CA MET A 61 6.28 -1.59 9.57
C MET A 61 7.71 -1.08 9.50
N SER A 62 8.27 -0.93 8.31
CA SER A 62 9.61 -0.38 8.12
C SER A 62 9.63 1.15 8.25
N LYS A 63 10.51 1.65 9.13
CA LYS A 63 10.70 3.09 9.41
C LYS A 63 12.17 3.45 9.22
N PRO A 64 12.52 4.73 8.94
CA PRO A 64 13.91 5.13 8.72
C PRO A 64 14.88 4.72 9.85
N GLY A 65 14.43 4.74 11.11
CA GLY A 65 15.24 4.32 12.26
C GLY A 65 15.28 2.81 12.51
N LEU A 66 14.39 2.02 11.89
CA LEU A 66 14.41 0.57 11.97
C LEU A 66 13.80 -0.03 10.71
N ARG A 67 14.68 -0.53 9.84
CA ARG A 67 14.29 -1.20 8.61
C ARG A 67 13.95 -2.66 8.91
N ILE A 68 12.80 -3.10 8.42
CA ILE A 68 12.32 -4.47 8.63
C ILE A 68 12.42 -5.21 7.30
N TYR A 69 13.27 -6.24 7.26
CA TYR A 69 13.43 -7.12 6.11
C TYR A 69 12.95 -8.52 6.48
N VAL A 70 12.26 -9.17 5.55
CA VAL A 70 11.73 -10.52 5.74
C VAL A 70 12.07 -11.39 4.54
N ASN A 71 12.45 -12.63 4.81
CA ASN A 71 12.57 -13.67 3.80
C ASN A 71 11.17 -14.13 3.36
N LYS A 72 11.08 -14.80 2.20
CA LYS A 72 9.82 -15.31 1.64
C LYS A 72 8.96 -16.10 2.64
N ASP A 73 9.61 -16.91 3.49
CA ASP A 73 8.96 -17.80 4.46
C ASP A 73 8.50 -17.05 5.71
N MET A 74 9.10 -15.89 5.98
CA MET A 74 8.85 -15.02 7.14
C MET A 74 7.89 -13.87 6.82
N ILE A 75 7.33 -13.82 5.60
CA ILE A 75 6.33 -12.81 5.24
C ILE A 75 5.09 -13.01 6.13
N PRO A 76 4.70 -12.01 6.94
CA PRO A 76 3.62 -12.16 7.90
C PRO A 76 2.27 -12.29 7.21
N THR A 77 1.39 -13.05 7.82
CA THR A 77 -0.04 -13.07 7.46
C THR A 77 -0.75 -11.98 8.26
N VAL A 78 -1.51 -11.12 7.59
CA VAL A 78 -2.17 -9.96 8.21
C VAL A 78 -3.63 -10.32 8.48
N VAL A 79 -4.08 -10.18 9.74
CA VAL A 79 -5.46 -10.49 10.21
C VAL A 79 -5.98 -11.82 9.66
N GLY A 80 -5.24 -12.92 9.88
CA GLY A 80 -5.64 -14.25 9.43
C GLY A 80 -5.73 -14.44 7.91
N GLY A 81 -5.23 -13.48 7.12
CA GLY A 81 -5.26 -13.51 5.66
C GLY A 81 -6.28 -12.56 5.04
N MET A 82 -7.06 -11.84 5.86
CA MET A 82 -7.99 -10.81 5.38
C MET A 82 -7.29 -9.50 5.01
N GLY A 83 -6.16 -9.20 5.66
CA GLY A 83 -5.35 -8.03 5.33
C GLY A 83 -4.22 -8.34 4.35
N ILE A 84 -3.57 -7.28 3.87
CA ILE A 84 -2.41 -7.37 2.98
C ILE A 84 -1.14 -6.84 3.64
N ALA A 85 -0.02 -7.51 3.36
CA ALA A 85 1.31 -6.97 3.59
C ALA A 85 1.86 -6.44 2.26
N ILE A 86 2.55 -5.30 2.29
CA ILE A 86 3.20 -4.71 1.12
C ILE A 86 4.70 -4.72 1.33
N LEU A 87 5.43 -5.27 0.35
CA LEU A 87 6.88 -5.44 0.41
C LEU A 87 7.57 -4.77 -0.77
N SER A 88 8.74 -4.19 -0.51
CA SER A 88 9.69 -3.80 -1.54
C SER A 88 10.65 -4.96 -1.79
N THR A 89 10.55 -5.59 -2.96
CA THR A 89 11.38 -6.72 -3.37
C THR A 89 12.36 -6.28 -4.48
N PRO A 90 13.35 -7.11 -4.85
CA PRO A 90 14.23 -6.81 -6.00
C PRO A 90 13.48 -6.66 -7.33
N GLN A 91 12.28 -7.23 -7.46
CA GLN A 91 11.44 -7.13 -8.67
C GLN A 91 10.39 -6.03 -8.58
N GLY A 92 10.49 -5.14 -7.57
CA GLY A 92 9.55 -4.06 -7.34
C GLY A 92 8.66 -4.27 -6.12
N VAL A 93 7.71 -3.35 -5.95
CA VAL A 93 6.75 -3.37 -4.83
C VAL A 93 5.61 -4.30 -5.18
N MET A 94 5.26 -5.21 -4.28
CA MET A 94 4.18 -6.18 -4.47
C MET A 94 3.56 -6.61 -3.14
N THR A 95 2.46 -7.35 -3.21
CA THR A 95 1.82 -7.91 -2.01
C THR A 95 2.62 -9.07 -1.43
N GLY A 96 2.45 -9.34 -0.14
CA GLY A 96 3.06 -10.48 0.53
C GLY A 96 2.62 -11.81 -0.07
N LYS A 97 1.38 -11.90 -0.57
CA LYS A 97 0.88 -13.07 -1.27
C LYS A 97 1.63 -13.31 -2.57
N GLU A 98 1.85 -12.27 -3.35
CA GLU A 98 2.60 -12.36 -4.60
C GLU A 98 4.09 -12.63 -4.37
N ALA A 99 4.70 -11.98 -3.37
CA ALA A 99 6.08 -12.23 -2.99
C ALA A 99 6.30 -13.68 -2.55
N LYS A 100 5.38 -14.27 -1.75
CA LYS A 100 5.40 -15.69 -1.41
C LYS A 100 5.32 -16.57 -2.65
N LYS A 101 4.39 -16.28 -3.57
CA LYS A 101 4.22 -17.04 -4.83
C LYS A 101 5.48 -17.02 -5.70
N ARG A 102 6.18 -15.88 -5.75
CA ARG A 102 7.42 -15.71 -6.53
C ARG A 102 8.67 -16.16 -5.77
N GLY A 103 8.54 -16.58 -4.51
CA GLY A 103 9.67 -16.98 -3.67
C GLY A 103 10.62 -15.83 -3.32
N LEU A 104 10.12 -14.60 -3.24
CA LEU A 104 10.92 -13.40 -2.99
C LEU A 104 10.76 -12.90 -1.55
N GLY A 105 11.86 -12.47 -0.95
CA GLY A 105 11.87 -11.64 0.26
C GLY A 105 12.00 -10.15 -0.06
N GLY A 106 12.04 -9.32 0.97
CA GLY A 106 12.21 -7.88 0.79
C GLY A 106 12.01 -7.07 2.07
N GLU A 107 11.96 -5.74 1.91
CA GLU A 107 11.61 -4.81 2.98
C GLU A 107 10.10 -4.83 3.22
N LEU A 108 9.66 -5.09 4.44
CA LEU A 108 8.26 -5.03 4.84
C LEU A 108 7.85 -3.57 5.09
N LEU A 109 7.21 -2.94 4.11
CA LEU A 109 6.89 -1.51 4.15
C LEU A 109 5.73 -1.22 5.11
N CYS A 110 4.59 -1.85 4.87
CA CYS A 110 3.37 -1.65 5.64
C CYS A 110 2.42 -2.84 5.52
N THR A 111 1.44 -2.84 6.42
CA THR A 111 0.36 -3.81 6.49
C THR A 111 -0.97 -3.06 6.62
N ILE A 112 -1.99 -3.51 5.89
CA ILE A 112 -3.26 -2.82 5.70
C ILE A 112 -4.40 -3.84 5.85
N TRP A 113 -5.46 -3.47 6.56
CA TRP A 113 -6.68 -4.25 6.76
C TRP A 113 -7.85 -3.35 7.17
#